data_AF-A0A315ZUN5-F1
#
_entry.id   AF-A0A315ZUN5-F1
#
_cell.length_a   1.000
_cell.length_b   1.000
_cell.length_c   1.000
_cell.angle_alpha   90.00
_cell.angle_beta   90.00
_cell.angle_gamma   90.00
#
_symmetry.space_group_name_H-M   'P 1'
#
loop_
_entity.id
_entity.type
_entity.pdbx_description
1 polymer ?
#
loop_
_entity_poly.entity_id
_entity_poly.type
_entity_poly.pdbx_seq_one_letter_code
_entity_poly.pdbx_strand_id
1 'polypeptide(L)'
;MNKTKIINESIDYIIQHLDENISVEDVAKYFHYSKYYFCRVFKEITGESIYAFMKRLKMDQSAIDIKLERNKMITDIGLDYG
;
A
#
# COMPACT_ATOMS: atom_id res chain seq x y z
N MET A 1 -16.87 12.73 -14.62
CA MET A 1 -16.28 11.85 -13.59
C MET A 1 -15.97 12.67 -12.36
N ASN A 2 -16.49 12.28 -11.19
CA ASN A 2 -16.19 12.97 -9.94
C ASN A 2 -14.78 12.56 -9.49
N LYS A 3 -13.83 13.52 -9.48
CA LYS A 3 -12.43 13.26 -9.12
C LYS A 3 -12.30 12.61 -7.74
N THR A 4 -13.13 13.02 -6.78
CA THR A 4 -13.18 12.46 -5.42
C THR A 4 -13.55 10.97 -5.44
N LYS A 5 -14.49 10.56 -6.29
CA LYS A 5 -14.88 9.15 -6.42
C LYS A 5 -13.71 8.29 -6.90
N ILE A 6 -12.99 8.76 -7.93
CA ILE A 6 -11.82 8.05 -8.46
C ILE A 6 -10.71 7.95 -7.42
N ILE A 7 -10.45 9.01 -6.66
CA ILE A 7 -9.44 8.96 -5.61
C ILE A 7 -9.82 7.97 -4.51
N ASN A 8 -11.10 7.91 -4.11
CA ASN A 8 -11.56 6.91 -3.14
C ASN A 8 -11.38 5.48 -3.67
N GLU A 9 -11.81 5.21 -4.91
CA GLU A 9 -11.61 3.89 -5.55
C GLU A 9 -10.11 3.54 -5.66
N SER A 10 -9.25 4.54 -5.87
CA SER A 10 -7.81 4.31 -5.90
C SER A 10 -7.21 3.99 -4.54
N ILE A 11 -7.77 4.54 -3.46
CA ILE A 11 -7.37 4.19 -2.09
C ILE A 11 -7.72 2.73 -1.81
N ASP A 12 -8.93 2.31 -2.18
CA ASP A 12 -9.36 0.91 -2.02
C ASP A 12 -8.46 -0.03 -2.81
N TYR A 13 -8.14 0.32 -4.06
CA TYR A 13 -7.21 -0.44 -4.89
C TYR A 13 -5.82 -0.56 -4.25
N ILE A 14 -5.27 0.53 -3.71
CA ILE A 14 -3.96 0.54 -3.05
C ILE A 14 -3.95 -0.39 -1.82
N ILE A 15 -5.01 -0.35 -1.00
CA ILE A 15 -5.11 -1.16 0.21
C ILE A 15 -5.19 -2.65 -0.14
N GLN A 16 -5.96 -3.00 -1.17
CA GLN A 16 -6.14 -4.41 -1.59
C GLN A 16 -4.88 -5.03 -2.20
N HIS A 17 -4.00 -4.23 -2.81
CA HIS A 17 -2.81 -4.71 -3.52
C HIS A 17 -1.50 -4.28 -2.83
N LEU A 18 -1.55 -3.89 -1.55
CA LEU A 18 -0.41 -3.35 -0.83
C LEU A 18 0.77 -4.35 -0.75
N ASP A 19 0.45 -5.64 -0.65
CA ASP A 19 1.40 -6.75 -0.54
C ASP A 19 2.05 -7.13 -1.87
N GLU A 20 1.43 -6.74 -3.00
CA GLU A 20 1.92 -7.05 -4.36
C GLU A 20 3.01 -6.08 -4.85
N ASN A 21 3.50 -5.22 -3.95
CA ASN A 21 4.55 -4.25 -4.21
C ASN A 21 4.24 -3.27 -5.36
N ILE A 22 2.96 -2.90 -5.51
CA ILE A 22 2.49 -1.94 -6.51
C ILE A 22 3.22 -0.58 -6.41
N SER A 23 3.44 0.06 -7.57
CA SER A 23 4.00 1.41 -7.66
C SER A 23 2.92 2.47 -7.91
N VAL A 24 3.27 3.75 -7.72
CA VAL A 24 2.38 4.87 -8.02
C VAL A 24 2.02 4.90 -9.51
N GLU A 25 2.96 4.52 -10.36
CA GLU A 25 2.79 4.38 -11.80
C GLU A 25 1.74 3.34 -12.16
N ASP A 26 1.70 2.21 -11.45
CA ASP A 26 0.74 1.14 -11.68
C ASP A 26 -0.68 1.58 -11.32
N VAL A 27 -0.83 2.25 -10.17
CA VAL A 27 -2.11 2.84 -9.75
C VAL A 27 -2.58 3.87 -10.79
N ALA A 28 -1.71 4.80 -11.19
CA ALA A 28 -2.08 5.82 -12.17
C ALA A 28 -2.51 5.21 -13.52
N LYS A 29 -1.80 4.18 -13.99
CA LYS A 29 -2.13 3.44 -15.22
C LYS A 29 -3.46 2.71 -15.11
N TYR A 30 -3.75 2.08 -13.97
CA TYR A 30 -5.02 1.38 -13.71
C TYR A 30 -6.22 2.31 -13.86
N PHE A 31 -6.11 3.55 -13.38
CA PHE A 31 -7.15 4.57 -13.51
C PHE A 31 -7.05 5.41 -14.80
N HIS A 32 -6.22 5.00 -15.76
CA HIS A 32 -6.01 5.67 -17.05
C HIS A 32 -5.56 7.15 -16.94
N TYR A 33 -4.76 7.47 -15.92
CA TYR A 33 -4.18 8.79 -15.72
C TYR A 33 -2.67 8.80 -15.90
N SER A 34 -2.15 9.96 -16.32
CA SER A 34 -0.72 10.19 -16.19
C SER A 34 -0.34 10.25 -14.71
N LYS A 35 0.82 9.69 -14.37
CA LYS A 35 1.39 9.75 -13.02
C LYS A 35 1.35 11.17 -12.43
N TYR A 36 1.77 12.17 -13.22
CA TYR A 36 1.83 13.56 -12.75
C TYR A 36 0.44 14.11 -12.38
N TYR A 37 -0.54 13.92 -13.26
CA TYR A 37 -1.92 14.36 -13.00
C TYR A 37 -2.49 13.63 -11.78
N PHE A 38 -2.29 12.32 -11.72
CA PHE A 38 -2.79 11.50 -10.63
C PHE A 38 -2.22 11.93 -9.27
N CYS A 39 -0.89 12.12 -9.17
CA CYS A 39 -0.26 12.62 -7.95
C CYS A 39 -0.80 13.99 -7.51
N ARG A 40 -1.03 14.91 -8.46
CA ARG A 40 -1.58 16.24 -8.15
C ARG A 40 -2.99 16.12 -7.58
N VAL A 41 -3.87 15.41 -8.28
CA VAL A 41 -5.29 15.27 -7.89
C VAL A 41 -5.44 14.48 -6.59
N PHE A 42 -4.64 13.43 -6.40
CA PHE A 42 -4.62 12.67 -5.16
C PHE A 42 -4.29 13.59 -3.97
N LYS A 43 -3.21 14.38 -4.07
CA LYS A 43 -2.81 15.30 -3.00
C LYS A 43 -3.83 16.43 -2.77
N GLU A 44 -4.44 16.94 -3.83
CA GLU A 44 -5.50 17.97 -3.74
C GLU A 44 -6.71 17.46 -2.95
N ILE A 45 -7.05 16.18 -3.07
CA ILE A 45 -8.23 15.58 -2.43
C ILE A 45 -7.91 15.01 -1.04
N THR A 46 -6.78 14.32 -0.86
CA THR A 46 -6.44 13.64 0.41
C THR A 46 -5.61 14.50 1.35
N GLY A 47 -5.04 15.61 0.86
CA GLY A 47 -4.08 16.44 1.61
C GLY A 47 -2.67 15.85 1.65
N GLU A 48 -2.44 14.66 1.11
CA GLU A 48 -1.16 13.94 1.20
C GLU A 48 -0.71 13.42 -0.18
N SER A 49 0.60 13.36 -0.42
CA SER A 49 1.11 12.68 -1.62
C SER A 49 0.83 11.17 -1.56
N ILE A 50 0.46 10.57 -2.69
CA ILE A 50 0.30 9.11 -2.79
C ILE A 50 1.53 8.32 -2.34
N TYR A 51 2.75 8.82 -2.60
CA TYR A 51 3.98 8.17 -2.14
C TYR A 51 4.05 8.03 -0.61
N ALA A 52 3.73 9.11 0.10
CA ALA A 52 3.70 9.11 1.56
C ALA A 52 2.57 8.22 2.09
N PHE A 53 1.40 8.25 1.44
CA PHE A 53 0.26 7.40 1.75
C PHE A 53 0.62 5.91 1.65
N MET A 54 1.15 5.46 0.50
CA MET A 54 1.56 4.07 0.28
C MET A 54 2.68 3.64 1.22
N LYS A 55 3.64 4.53 1.49
CA LYS A 55 4.74 4.24 2.43
C LYS A 55 4.22 4.03 3.85
N ARG A 56 3.30 4.87 4.33
CA ARG A 56 2.67 4.70 5.65
C ARG A 56 1.95 3.37 5.72
N LEU A 57 1.12 3.05 4.73
CA LEU A 57 0.40 1.77 4.71
C LEU A 57 1.35 0.57 4.77
N LYS A 58 2.43 0.56 3.97
CA LYS A 58 3.43 -0.52 4.03
C LYS A 58 4.09 -0.64 5.40
N MET A 59 4.40 0.49 6.05
CA MET A 59 4.99 0.48 7.40
C MET A 59 4.00 -0.07 8.44
N ASP A 60 2.73 0.32 8.36
CA ASP A 60 1.67 -0.17 9.24
C ASP A 60 1.46 -1.68 9.06
N GLN A 61 1.41 -2.16 7.82
CA GLN A 61 1.31 -3.58 7.50
C GLN A 61 2.51 -4.37 8.01
N SER A 62 3.75 -3.91 7.75
CA SER A 62 4.96 -4.56 8.27
C SER A 62 4.99 -4.65 9.80
N ALA A 63 4.50 -3.61 10.49
CA ALA A 63 4.43 -3.63 11.96
C ALA A 63 3.41 -4.66 12.47
N ILE A 64 2.28 -4.83 11.77
CA ILE A 64 1.29 -5.87 12.04
C ILE A 64 1.89 -7.26 11.79
N ASP A 65 2.53 -7.46 10.65
CA ASP A 65 3.16 -8.72 10.27
C ASP A 65 4.21 -9.14 11.30
N ILE A 66 5.13 -8.25 11.69
CA ILE A 66 6.14 -8.54 12.73
C ILE A 66 5.48 -8.94 14.07
N LYS A 67 4.36 -8.31 14.43
CA LYS A 67 3.65 -8.63 15.67
C LYS A 67 2.95 -9.99 15.60
N LEU A 68 2.40 -10.36 14.44
CA LEU A 68 1.74 -11.65 14.20
C LEU A 68 2.75 -12.80 13.99
N GLU A 69 3.84 -12.54 13.26
CA GLU A 69 4.92 -13.49 12.98
C GLU A 69 5.84 -13.75 14.19
N ARG A 70 5.69 -12.98 15.28
CA ARG A 70 6.26 -13.34 16.59
C ARG A 70 5.79 -14.72 17.09
N ASN A 71 4.71 -15.27 16.52
CA ASN A 71 4.26 -16.65 16.74
C ASN A 71 4.86 -17.68 15.77
N LYS A 72 5.50 -17.27 14.65
CA LYS A 72 6.20 -18.19 13.72
C LYS A 72 7.62 -18.51 14.18
N MET A 73 8.34 -17.55 14.79
CA MET A 73 9.72 -17.77 15.24
C MET A 73 9.87 -18.69 16.47
N ILE A 74 8.77 -19.02 17.18
CA ILE A 74 8.84 -19.87 18.39
C ILE A 74 8.77 -21.37 18.05
N THR A 75 8.39 -21.75 16.83
CA THR A 75 8.24 -23.18 16.44
C THR A 75 9.36 -23.76 15.58
N ASP A 76 10.31 -22.96 15.07
CA ASP A 76 11.40 -23.46 14.20
C ASP A 76 12.80 -23.48 14.86
N ILE A 77 12.90 -23.25 16.17
CA ILE A 77 14.16 -23.39 16.91
C ILE A 77 14.08 -24.60 17.83
N GLY A 78 14.20 -25.78 17.23
CA GLY A 78 14.43 -27.00 17.98
C GLY A 78 14.04 -28.23 17.20
N LEU A 79 14.88 -28.65 16.24
CA LEU A 79 15.05 -30.05 15.82
C LEU A 79 16.11 -30.21 14.69
N ASP A 80 17.26 -29.53 14.79
CA ASP A 80 18.39 -29.76 13.86
C ASP A 80 19.71 -30.09 14.59
N TYR A 81 19.58 -30.67 15.80
CA TYR A 81 20.64 -31.46 16.42
C TYR A 81 20.17 -32.92 16.50
N GLY A 82 20.12 -33.54 15.32
CA GLY A 82 20.14 -34.99 15.14
C GLY A 82 21.35 -35.37 14.30
#